data_AF-A0A6A7AR91-F1
#
_entry.id   AF-A0A6A7AR91-F1
#
_cell.length_a   1.000
_cell.length_b   1.000
_cell.length_c   1.000
_cell.angle_alpha   90.00
_cell.angle_beta   90.00
_cell.angle_gamma   90.00
#
_symmetry.space_group_name_H-M   'P 1'
#
loop_
_entity.id
_entity.type
_entity.pdbx_description
1 polymer ?
#
loop_
_entity_poly.entity_id
_entity_poly.type
_entity_poly.pdbx_seq_one_letter_code
_entity_poly.pdbx_strand_id
1 'polypeptide(L)'
;MSVVVVLWLTYFITCLYLPSDHRDCGLRVAIGTYITFLLVSVIPVFSDAAFSRRGPNRRMEMDIFFGVHSQFLSWIVTSSNVVAVYFQIKETRLRPQEQALVGLGLALQAVVFTVLAFSWVGRIEFPYPYDGFQWTYLSAWYQLVGWATVDNGIFAMGQMTLLWIIAGHRSRIHGGVHDETEPLLRA
;
A
#
# COMPACT_ATOMS: atom_id res chain seq x y z
N MET A 1 17.55 -1.08 -9.72
CA MET A 1 17.07 -0.08 -8.73
C MET A 1 16.53 1.19 -9.38
N SER A 2 17.24 1.81 -10.34
CA SER A 2 16.82 3.09 -10.97
C SER A 2 15.46 3.03 -11.69
N VAL A 3 15.14 1.92 -12.36
CA VAL A 3 13.85 1.74 -13.07
C VAL A 3 12.66 1.71 -12.11
N VAL A 4 12.82 1.07 -10.94
CA VAL A 4 11.76 0.99 -9.92
C VAL A 4 11.48 2.38 -9.34
N VAL A 5 12.54 3.15 -9.07
CA VAL A 5 12.41 4.53 -8.57
C VAL A 5 11.69 5.41 -9.59
N VAL A 6 12.04 5.29 -10.88
CA VAL A 6 11.37 6.03 -11.96
C VAL A 6 9.89 5.65 -12.06
N LEU A 7 9.56 4.36 -11.99
CA LEU A 7 8.17 3.90 -12.04
C LEU A 7 7.33 4.41 -10.87
N TRP A 8 7.88 4.39 -9.65
CA TRP A 8 7.23 4.95 -8.46
C TRP A 8 7.05 6.47 -8.56
N LEU A 9 8.06 7.19 -9.07
CA LEU A 9 7.97 8.63 -9.38
C LEU A 9 6.85 8.93 -10.38
N THR A 10 6.79 8.18 -11.48
CA THR A 10 5.77 8.40 -12.50
C THR A 10 4.37 8.07 -12.00
N TYR A 11 4.21 6.99 -11.22
CA TYR A 11 2.93 6.62 -10.62
C TYR A 11 2.44 7.74 -9.70
N PHE A 12 3.34 8.30 -8.88
CA PHE A 12 3.03 9.41 -7.99
C PHE A 12 2.68 10.70 -8.74
N ILE A 13 3.44 11.10 -9.75
CA ILE A 13 3.13 12.27 -10.60
C ILE A 13 1.75 12.10 -11.25
N THR A 14 1.42 10.88 -11.67
CA THR A 14 0.10 10.56 -12.24
C THR A 14 -1.00 10.69 -11.20
N CYS A 15 -0.77 10.23 -9.96
CA CYS A 15 -1.69 10.44 -8.84
C CYS A 15 -1.84 11.93 -8.45
N LEU A 16 -0.82 12.77 -8.66
CA LEU A 16 -0.91 14.22 -8.47
C LEU A 16 -1.68 14.92 -9.59
N TYR A 17 -1.59 14.40 -10.82
CA TYR A 17 -2.26 14.97 -11.99
C TYR A 17 -3.73 14.57 -12.11
N LEU A 18 -4.15 13.47 -11.49
CA LEU A 18 -5.54 13.03 -11.52
C LEU A 18 -6.38 13.88 -10.55
N PRO A 19 -7.34 14.69 -11.03
CA PRO A 19 -8.12 15.57 -10.17
C PRO A 19 -9.04 14.73 -9.29
N SER A 20 -8.78 14.74 -7.98
CA SER A 20 -9.72 14.26 -6.96
C SER A 20 -10.56 15.47 -6.51
N ASP A 21 -11.86 15.40 -6.77
CA ASP A 21 -12.86 16.49 -6.66
C ASP A 21 -13.02 17.10 -5.25
N HIS A 22 -12.32 16.55 -4.28
CA HIS A 22 -12.09 17.13 -2.97
C HIS A 22 -10.60 17.07 -2.69
N ARG A 23 -9.95 18.18 -2.28
CA ARG A 23 -8.75 18.27 -1.38
C ARG A 23 -7.58 19.13 -1.90
N ASP A 24 -7.55 20.41 -1.56
CA ASP A 24 -6.27 21.15 -1.48
C ASP A 24 -5.38 20.64 -0.33
N CYS A 25 -5.98 20.29 0.81
CA CYS A 25 -5.25 19.84 1.99
C CYS A 25 -4.64 18.43 1.79
N GLY A 26 -5.38 17.52 1.17
CA GLY A 26 -4.91 16.17 0.86
C GLY A 26 -3.77 16.14 -0.14
N LEU A 27 -3.83 17.00 -1.16
CA LEU A 27 -2.74 17.15 -2.14
C LEU A 27 -1.46 17.66 -1.47
N ARG A 28 -1.55 18.69 -0.62
CA ARG A 28 -0.39 19.24 0.11
C ARG A 28 0.23 18.23 1.07
N VAL A 29 -0.60 17.46 1.77
CA VAL A 29 -0.12 16.39 2.67
C VAL A 29 0.57 15.29 1.87
N ALA A 30 -0.02 14.83 0.77
CA ALA A 30 0.59 13.81 -0.09
C ALA A 30 1.93 14.27 -0.67
N ILE A 31 2.00 15.51 -1.16
CA ILE A 31 3.25 16.14 -1.64
C ILE A 31 4.28 16.21 -0.50
N GLY A 32 3.88 16.66 0.70
CA GLY A 32 4.77 16.78 1.85
C GLY A 32 5.34 15.44 2.34
N THR A 33 4.48 14.41 2.44
CA THR A 33 4.90 13.05 2.78
C THR A 33 5.87 12.50 1.74
N TYR A 34 5.62 12.78 0.47
CA TYR A 34 6.47 12.31 -0.62
C TYR A 34 7.81 13.04 -0.70
N ILE A 35 7.83 14.36 -0.53
CA ILE A 35 9.08 15.14 -0.46
C ILE A 35 9.92 14.62 0.71
N THR A 36 9.30 14.36 1.86
CA THR A 36 9.99 13.77 3.02
C THR A 36 10.57 12.40 2.68
N PHE A 37 9.79 11.51 2.06
CA PHE A 37 10.25 10.20 1.64
C PHE A 37 11.40 10.27 0.61
N LEU A 38 11.29 11.18 -0.37
CA LEU A 38 12.34 11.41 -1.36
C LEU A 38 13.61 11.94 -0.71
N LEU A 39 13.52 12.93 0.17
CA LEU A 39 14.69 13.45 0.87
C LEU A 39 15.38 12.35 1.69
N VAL A 40 14.59 11.58 2.43
CA VAL A 40 15.05 10.45 3.24
C VAL A 40 15.73 9.39 2.36
N SER A 41 15.21 9.11 1.16
CA SER A 41 15.75 8.08 0.24
C SER A 41 16.89 8.58 -0.69
N VAL A 42 16.91 9.86 -1.06
CA VAL A 42 17.79 10.45 -2.09
C VAL A 42 19.04 11.06 -1.48
N ILE A 43 18.95 11.72 -0.32
CA ILE A 43 20.11 12.28 0.40
C ILE A 43 21.24 11.26 0.61
N PRO A 44 20.98 9.99 0.98
CA PRO A 44 22.03 9.01 1.22
C PRO A 44 22.73 8.58 -0.07
N VAL A 45 21.95 8.44 -1.14
CA VAL A 45 22.47 8.08 -2.48
C VAL A 45 23.30 9.21 -3.05
N PHE A 46 22.85 10.47 -2.90
CA PHE A 46 23.62 11.63 -3.30
C PHE A 46 24.86 11.85 -2.44
N SER A 47 24.78 11.60 -1.13
CA SER A 47 25.93 11.64 -0.23
C SER A 47 26.98 10.61 -0.65
N ASP A 48 26.57 9.37 -0.94
CA ASP A 48 27.50 8.34 -1.43
C ASP A 48 28.14 8.73 -2.78
N ALA A 49 27.35 9.23 -3.73
CA ALA A 49 27.86 9.69 -5.02
C ALA A 49 28.81 10.89 -4.92
N ALA A 50 28.53 11.84 -4.03
CA ALA A 50 29.35 13.04 -3.83
C ALA A 50 30.65 12.74 -3.06
N PHE A 51 30.65 11.75 -2.16
CA PHE A 51 31.78 11.42 -1.29
C PHE A 51 32.47 10.08 -1.61
N SER A 52 32.20 9.51 -2.80
CA SER A 52 32.66 8.18 -3.28
C SER A 52 34.17 7.89 -3.17
N ARG A 53 35.02 8.89 -2.88
CA ARG A 53 36.49 8.75 -2.75
C ARG A 53 36.99 8.40 -1.34
N ARG A 54 36.13 8.30 -0.31
CA ARG A 54 36.59 8.08 1.07
C ARG A 54 36.59 6.61 1.49
N GLY A 55 37.79 6.00 1.53
CA GLY A 55 38.26 4.99 2.51
C GLY A 55 37.54 3.62 2.63
N PRO A 56 38.20 2.64 3.28
CA PRO A 56 37.69 1.27 3.44
C PRO A 56 36.40 1.15 4.29
N ASN A 57 36.05 2.16 5.09
CA ASN A 57 34.83 2.17 5.92
C ASN A 57 33.53 2.50 5.17
N ARG A 58 33.59 2.94 3.89
CA ARG A 58 32.40 3.36 3.12
C ARG A 58 31.33 2.28 3.00
N ARG A 59 31.73 1.03 2.77
CA ARG A 59 30.79 -0.10 2.64
C ARG A 59 30.02 -0.32 3.94
N MET A 60 30.73 -0.28 5.07
CA MET A 60 30.13 -0.46 6.39
C MET A 60 29.15 0.68 6.72
N GLU A 61 29.49 1.93 6.40
CA GLU A 61 28.58 3.07 6.61
C GLU A 61 27.31 2.98 5.74
N MET A 62 27.45 2.60 4.47
CA MET A 62 26.30 2.38 3.58
C MET A 62 25.44 1.20 4.02
N ASP A 63 26.04 0.10 4.46
CA ASP A 63 25.31 -1.09 4.92
C ASP A 63 24.54 -0.81 6.21
N ILE A 64 25.15 -0.09 7.17
CA ILE A 64 24.47 0.36 8.39
C ILE A 64 23.34 1.31 8.05
N PHE A 65 23.60 2.28 7.16
CA PHE A 65 22.57 3.22 6.73
C PHE A 65 21.40 2.49 6.09
N PHE A 66 21.65 1.64 5.09
CA PHE A 66 20.62 0.89 4.38
C PHE A 66 19.87 -0.07 5.32
N GLY A 67 20.58 -0.71 6.25
CA GLY A 67 20.00 -1.57 7.28
C GLY A 67 19.05 -0.79 8.19
N VAL A 68 19.50 0.30 8.80
CA VAL A 68 18.67 1.16 9.67
C VAL A 68 17.49 1.73 8.89
N HIS A 69 17.73 2.21 7.68
CA HIS A 69 16.72 2.86 6.85
C HIS A 69 15.62 1.89 6.42
N SER A 70 16.00 0.71 5.91
CA SER A 70 15.05 -0.34 5.54
C SER A 70 14.28 -0.86 6.74
N GLN A 71 14.92 -0.96 7.92
CA GLN A 71 14.27 -1.33 9.17
C GLN A 71 13.12 -0.37 9.49
N PHE A 72 13.40 0.93 9.59
CA PHE A 72 12.41 1.90 10.06
C PHE A 72 11.35 2.19 8.99
N LEU A 73 11.75 2.36 7.73
CA LEU A 73 10.81 2.69 6.67
C LEU A 73 9.79 1.59 6.42
N SER A 74 10.21 0.32 6.43
CA SER A 74 9.28 -0.79 6.16
C SER A 74 8.16 -0.81 7.20
N TRP A 75 8.47 -0.64 8.49
CA TRP A 75 7.44 -0.59 9.53
C TRP A 75 6.55 0.65 9.44
N ILE A 76 7.12 1.82 9.12
CA ILE A 76 6.37 3.07 8.97
C ILE A 76 5.40 2.96 7.79
N VAL A 77 5.88 2.46 6.65
CA VAL A 77 5.09 2.29 5.42
C VAL A 77 3.93 1.34 5.67
N THR A 78 4.19 0.18 6.27
CA THR A 78 3.14 -0.79 6.58
C THR A 78 2.11 -0.25 7.56
N SER A 79 2.54 0.44 8.61
CA SER A 79 1.62 1.09 9.55
C SER A 79 0.75 2.14 8.85
N SER A 80 1.36 2.94 7.98
CA SER A 80 0.65 3.94 7.17
C SER A 80 -0.37 3.30 6.23
N ASN A 81 -0.01 2.17 5.62
CA ASN A 81 -0.90 1.40 4.73
C ASN A 81 -2.13 0.87 5.48
N VAL A 82 -1.93 0.31 6.68
CA VAL A 82 -3.04 -0.16 7.54
C VAL A 82 -3.99 1.00 7.87
N VAL A 83 -3.43 2.14 8.28
CA VAL A 83 -4.21 3.35 8.61
C VAL A 83 -4.97 3.86 7.39
N ALA A 84 -4.33 3.89 6.21
CA ALA A 84 -4.95 4.32 4.96
C ALA A 84 -6.12 3.40 4.58
N VAL A 85 -5.94 2.08 4.62
CA VAL A 85 -7.00 1.11 4.35
C VAL A 85 -8.15 1.26 5.34
N TYR A 86 -7.86 1.45 6.63
CA TYR A 86 -8.88 1.69 7.65
C TYR A 86 -9.74 2.93 7.33
N PHE A 87 -9.10 4.07 7.00
CA PHE A 87 -9.83 5.28 6.64
C PHE A 87 -10.62 5.11 5.34
N GLN A 88 -10.08 4.39 4.35
CA GLN A 88 -10.77 4.11 3.09
C GLN A 88 -12.04 3.26 3.33
N ILE A 89 -11.95 2.23 4.18
CA ILE A 89 -13.10 1.41 4.57
C ILE A 89 -14.13 2.25 5.33
N LYS A 90 -13.69 3.08 6.27
CA LYS A 90 -14.56 3.96 7.05
C LYS A 90 -15.32 4.92 6.15
N GLU A 91 -14.64 5.62 5.24
CA GLU A 91 -15.28 6.60 4.35
C GLU A 91 -16.26 5.92 3.40
N THR A 92 -15.91 4.75 2.85
CA THR A 92 -16.78 4.00 1.93
C THR A 92 -18.07 3.53 2.61
N ARG A 93 -18.02 3.22 3.92
CA ARG A 93 -19.22 2.91 4.71
C ARG A 93 -20.10 4.14 4.93
N LEU A 94 -19.50 5.33 5.04
CA LEU A 94 -20.22 6.58 5.29
C LEU A 94 -20.82 7.19 4.03
N ARG A 95 -20.17 7.03 2.87
CA ARG A 95 -20.59 7.63 1.58
C ARG A 95 -20.64 6.60 0.45
N PRO A 96 -21.70 5.80 0.35
CA PRO A 96 -21.79 4.71 -0.62
C PRO A 96 -22.20 5.14 -2.05
N GLN A 97 -22.17 6.42 -2.40
CA GLN A 97 -22.75 6.90 -3.65
C GLN A 97 -21.67 6.98 -4.75
N GLU A 98 -21.93 6.33 -5.91
CA GLU A 98 -21.07 6.13 -7.10
C GLU A 98 -20.23 4.82 -7.15
N GLN A 99 -20.85 3.68 -7.50
CA GLN A 99 -20.27 2.35 -7.20
C GLN A 99 -20.09 1.35 -8.35
N ALA A 100 -20.53 1.64 -9.59
CA ALA A 100 -20.42 0.65 -10.69
C ALA A 100 -19.03 0.56 -11.30
N LEU A 101 -18.42 1.70 -11.60
CA LEU A 101 -17.06 1.75 -12.14
C LEU A 101 -16.01 1.42 -11.05
N VAL A 102 -16.31 1.77 -9.80
CA VAL A 102 -15.45 1.56 -8.62
C VAL A 102 -15.28 0.06 -8.27
N GLY A 103 -16.34 -0.75 -8.42
CA GLY A 103 -16.29 -2.18 -8.09
C GLY A 103 -15.36 -3.01 -8.98
N LEU A 104 -15.34 -2.77 -10.29
CA LEU A 104 -14.44 -3.47 -11.21
C LEU A 104 -12.98 -3.10 -10.95
N GLY A 105 -12.70 -1.81 -10.72
CA GLY A 105 -11.36 -1.33 -10.37
C GLY A 105 -10.85 -1.95 -9.07
N LEU A 106 -11.70 -2.02 -8.04
CA LEU A 106 -11.42 -2.69 -6.77
C LEU A 106 -11.07 -4.17 -6.95
N ALA A 107 -11.86 -4.89 -7.75
CA ALA A 107 -11.62 -6.31 -8.02
C ALA A 107 -10.27 -6.53 -8.72
N LEU A 108 -9.97 -5.74 -9.75
CA LEU A 108 -8.69 -5.80 -10.46
C LEU A 108 -7.52 -5.48 -9.52
N GLN A 109 -7.63 -4.43 -8.71
CA GLN A 109 -6.59 -4.09 -7.73
C GLN A 109 -6.40 -5.20 -6.71
N ALA A 110 -7.47 -5.79 -6.17
CA ALA A 110 -7.37 -6.91 -5.24
C ALA A 110 -6.61 -8.10 -5.86
N VAL A 111 -6.91 -8.46 -7.11
CA VAL A 111 -6.23 -9.54 -7.84
C VAL A 111 -4.75 -9.19 -8.04
N VAL A 112 -4.45 -7.99 -8.54
CA VAL A 112 -3.07 -7.55 -8.79
C VAL A 112 -2.25 -7.57 -7.51
N PHE A 113 -2.77 -6.99 -6.42
CA PHE A 113 -2.07 -6.97 -5.13
C PHE A 113 -1.90 -8.37 -4.54
N THR A 114 -2.87 -9.27 -4.72
CA THR A 114 -2.75 -10.67 -4.29
C THR A 114 -1.63 -11.38 -5.04
N VAL A 115 -1.61 -11.27 -6.38
CA VAL A 115 -0.55 -11.86 -7.21
C VAL A 115 0.81 -11.28 -6.84
N LEU A 116 0.90 -9.97 -6.62
CA LEU A 116 2.13 -9.33 -6.19
C LEU A 116 2.60 -9.87 -4.84
N ALA A 117 1.71 -9.97 -3.85
CA ALA A 117 2.03 -10.51 -2.53
C ALA A 117 2.63 -11.91 -2.63
N PHE A 118 1.99 -12.83 -3.34
CA PHE A 118 2.53 -14.19 -3.51
C PHE A 118 3.82 -14.21 -4.34
N SER A 119 3.93 -13.37 -5.38
CA SER A 119 5.13 -13.31 -6.20
C SER A 119 6.37 -12.88 -5.39
N TRP A 120 6.18 -12.07 -4.33
CA TRP A 120 7.28 -11.61 -3.49
C TRP A 120 7.81 -12.68 -2.54
N VAL A 121 6.98 -13.64 -2.12
CA VAL A 121 7.41 -14.77 -1.28
C VAL A 121 8.49 -15.60 -1.97
N GLY A 122 8.38 -15.82 -3.29
CA GLY A 122 9.31 -16.67 -4.04
C GLY A 122 10.52 -15.97 -4.64
N ARG A 123 10.68 -14.65 -4.46
CA ARG A 123 11.75 -13.87 -5.13
C ARG A 123 13.10 -13.94 -4.45
N ILE A 124 13.13 -14.23 -3.16
CA ILE A 124 14.37 -14.23 -2.37
C ILE A 124 14.37 -15.48 -1.50
N GLU A 125 15.35 -16.35 -1.73
CA GLU A 125 15.61 -17.48 -0.83
C GLU A 125 16.07 -16.94 0.52
N PHE A 126 15.24 -17.13 1.54
CA PHE A 126 15.58 -16.81 2.92
C PHE A 126 16.07 -18.07 3.63
N PRO A 127 17.29 -18.09 4.18
CA PRO A 127 17.82 -19.26 4.88
C PRO A 127 17.09 -19.41 6.21
N TYR A 128 15.98 -20.16 6.20
CA TYR A 128 15.29 -20.53 7.42
C TYR A 128 16.10 -21.60 8.15
N PRO A 129 16.43 -21.39 9.44
CA PRO A 129 17.01 -22.45 10.24
C PRO A 129 15.98 -23.58 10.43
N TYR A 130 16.47 -24.81 10.47
CA TYR A 130 15.65 -26.00 10.75
C TYR A 130 15.09 -26.02 12.19
N ASP A 131 15.62 -25.16 13.07
CA ASP A 131 15.39 -25.17 14.51
C ASP A 131 14.26 -24.18 14.91
N GLY A 132 13.05 -24.46 14.42
CA GLY A 132 11.82 -23.85 14.92
C GLY A 132 11.58 -22.36 14.60
N PHE A 133 10.32 -21.95 14.76
CA PHE A 133 9.86 -20.60 14.47
C PHE A 133 10.25 -19.64 15.61
N GLN A 134 11.33 -18.86 15.44
CA GLN A 134 11.68 -17.77 16.35
C GLN A 134 11.23 -16.42 15.79
N TRP A 135 10.70 -15.55 16.65
CA TRP A 135 10.26 -14.19 16.31
C TRP A 135 11.34 -13.33 15.64
N THR A 136 12.60 -13.58 15.98
CA THR A 136 13.78 -12.94 15.38
C THR A 136 13.98 -13.29 13.90
N TYR A 137 13.69 -14.52 13.49
CA TYR A 137 13.76 -14.91 12.07
C TYR A 137 12.59 -14.35 11.28
N LEU A 138 11.39 -14.29 11.87
CA LEU A 138 10.25 -13.66 11.24
C LEU A 138 10.48 -12.16 11.01
N SER A 139 11.04 -11.46 12.01
CA SER A 139 11.35 -10.03 11.88
C SER A 139 12.46 -9.78 10.85
N ALA A 140 13.51 -10.61 10.83
CA ALA A 140 14.57 -10.53 9.84
C ALA A 140 14.05 -10.84 8.42
N TRP A 141 13.22 -11.88 8.26
CA TRP A 141 12.56 -12.19 7.00
C TRP A 141 11.70 -11.01 6.54
N TYR A 142 10.90 -10.43 7.43
CA TYR A 142 10.05 -9.30 7.12
C TYR A 142 10.86 -8.10 6.62
N GLN A 143 11.93 -7.73 7.33
CA GLN A 143 12.78 -6.58 6.99
C GLN A 143 13.50 -6.77 5.65
N LEU A 144 13.94 -7.99 5.36
CA LEU A 144 14.74 -8.28 4.17
C LEU A 144 13.89 -8.58 2.93
N VAL A 145 12.72 -9.20 3.11
CA VAL A 145 11.91 -9.77 2.01
C VAL A 145 10.41 -9.53 2.22
N GLY A 146 9.92 -9.81 3.42
CA GLY A 146 8.49 -9.97 3.69
C GLY A 146 7.67 -8.68 3.69
N TRP A 147 8.29 -7.51 3.88
CA TRP A 147 7.57 -6.23 3.92
C TRP A 147 6.75 -5.99 2.65
N ALA A 148 7.32 -6.28 1.47
CA ALA A 148 6.62 -6.12 0.20
C ALA A 148 5.44 -7.09 0.10
N THR A 149 5.62 -8.34 0.53
CA THR A 149 4.52 -9.33 0.60
C THR A 149 3.39 -8.83 1.50
N VAL A 150 3.73 -8.34 2.70
CA VAL A 150 2.76 -7.90 3.70
C VAL A 150 2.00 -6.66 3.24
N ASP A 151 2.70 -5.65 2.69
CA ASP A 151 2.06 -4.43 2.20
C ASP A 151 1.07 -4.71 1.07
N ASN A 152 1.48 -5.51 0.08
CA ASN A 152 0.59 -5.92 -1.00
C ASN A 152 -0.60 -6.75 -0.45
N GLY A 153 -0.36 -7.62 0.54
CA GLY A 153 -1.42 -8.36 1.21
C GLY A 153 -2.43 -7.47 1.93
N ILE A 154 -1.98 -6.44 2.64
CA ILE A 154 -2.82 -5.44 3.30
C ILE A 154 -3.69 -4.71 2.28
N PHE A 155 -3.11 -4.27 1.16
CA PHE A 155 -3.88 -3.64 0.09
C PHE A 155 -4.91 -4.60 -0.51
N ALA A 156 -4.53 -5.85 -0.80
CA ALA A 156 -5.45 -6.85 -1.32
C ALA A 156 -6.65 -7.07 -0.38
N MET A 157 -6.39 -7.24 0.92
CA MET A 157 -7.45 -7.38 1.94
C MET A 157 -8.33 -6.13 2.02
N GLY A 158 -7.73 -4.94 1.97
CA GLY A 158 -8.44 -3.67 1.95
C GLY A 158 -9.40 -3.57 0.76
N GLN A 159 -8.89 -3.81 -0.46
CA GLN A 159 -9.69 -3.77 -1.69
C GLN A 159 -10.79 -4.84 -1.70
N MET A 160 -10.51 -6.07 -1.21
CA MET A 160 -11.55 -7.10 -1.08
C MET A 160 -12.64 -6.71 -0.08
N THR A 161 -12.28 -6.11 1.05
CA THR A 161 -13.23 -5.66 2.06
C THR A 161 -14.14 -4.56 1.50
N LEU A 162 -13.56 -3.61 0.77
CA LEU A 162 -14.29 -2.54 0.09
C LEU A 162 -15.24 -3.11 -0.97
N LEU A 163 -14.78 -4.06 -1.79
CA LEU A 163 -15.61 -4.74 -2.79
C LEU A 163 -16.80 -5.44 -2.14
N TRP A 164 -16.58 -6.12 -1.01
CA TRP A 164 -17.64 -6.80 -0.27
C TRP A 164 -18.68 -5.81 0.28
N ILE A 165 -18.24 -4.68 0.85
CA ILE A 165 -19.13 -3.62 1.34
C ILE A 165 -20.01 -3.09 0.19
N ILE A 166 -19.41 -2.80 -0.97
CA ILE A 166 -20.13 -2.31 -2.14
C ILE A 166 -21.14 -3.35 -2.66
N ALA A 167 -20.73 -4.62 -2.77
CA ALA A 167 -21.61 -5.71 -3.19
C ALA A 167 -22.80 -5.88 -2.24
N GLY A 168 -22.55 -5.81 -0.92
CA GLY A 168 -23.62 -5.89 0.09
C GLY A 168 -24.63 -4.75 0.00
N HIS A 169 -24.18 -3.52 -0.30
CA HIS A 169 -25.08 -2.39 -0.50
C HIS A 169 -25.94 -2.54 -1.76
N ARG A 170 -25.36 -3.03 -2.88
CA ARG A 170 -26.12 -3.30 -4.10
C ARG A 170 -27.24 -4.31 -3.89
N SER A 171 -26.95 -5.41 -3.19
CA SER A 171 -27.93 -6.45 -2.90
C SER A 171 -29.08 -5.92 -2.03
N ARG A 172 -28.81 -5.02 -1.08
CA ARG A 172 -29.86 -4.38 -0.25
C ARG A 172 -30.74 -3.44 -1.06
N ILE A 173 -30.15 -2.63 -1.95
CA ILE A 173 -30.92 -1.72 -2.82
C ILE A 173 -31.80 -2.53 -3.79
N HIS A 174 -31.27 -3.57 -4.43
CA HIS A 174 -32.06 -4.41 -5.33
C HIS A 174 -33.13 -5.24 -4.60
N GLY A 175 -32.88 -5.65 -3.35
CA GLY A 175 -33.87 -6.34 -2.52
C GLY A 175 -35.02 -5.43 -2.05
N GLY A 176 -34.74 -4.14 -1.79
CA GLY A 176 -35.77 -3.18 -1.36
C GLY A 176 -36.77 -2.81 -2.45
N VAL A 177 -36.37 -2.82 -3.73
CA VAL A 177 -37.27 -2.53 -4.86
C VAL A 177 -38.37 -3.58 -5.02
N HIS A 178 -38.16 -4.81 -4.52
CA HIS A 178 -39.19 -5.86 -4.55
C HIS A 178 -40.24 -5.73 -3.43
N ASP A 179 -39.93 -4.99 -2.36
CA ASP A 179 -40.83 -4.78 -1.22
C ASP A 179 -41.69 -3.50 -1.39
N GLU A 180 -41.22 -2.53 -2.18
CA GLU A 180 -41.96 -1.30 -2.51
C GLU A 180 -43.01 -1.48 -3.62
N THR A 181 -43.19 -2.70 -4.14
CA THR A 181 -44.21 -3.03 -5.16
C THR A 181 -45.47 -3.69 -4.58
N GLU A 182 -45.68 -3.65 -3.26
CA GLU A 182 -46.98 -3.98 -2.70
C GLU A 182 -47.94 -2.78 -2.83
N PRO A 183 -49.07 -2.91 -3.55
CA PRO A 183 -50.03 -1.83 -3.70
C PRO A 183 -50.67 -1.51 -2.34
N LEU A 184 -50.57 -0.24 -1.91
CA LEU A 184 -51.27 0.35 -0.76
C LEU A 184 -52.78 0.47 -0.99
N LEU A 185 -53.45 -0.64 -1.28
CA LEU A 185 -54.91 -0.73 -1.34
C LEU A 185 -55.38 -2.02 -0.64
N ARG A 186 -55.47 -1.95 0.68
CA ARG A 186 -56.56 -2.61 1.41
C ARG A 186 -57.41 -1.51 2.04
N ALA A 187 -58.37 -1.06 1.24
CA ALA A 187 -59.60 -0.43 1.73
C ALA A 187 -60.52 -1.51 2.29
#